data_AF-A0A929TEP8-F1
#
_entry.id   AF-A0A929TEP8-F1
#
_cell.length_a   1.000
_cell.length_b   1.000
_cell.length_c   1.000
_cell.angle_alpha   90.00
_cell.angle_beta   90.00
_cell.angle_gamma   90.00
#
_symmetry.space_group_name_H-M   'P 1'
#
loop_
_entity.id
_entity.type
_entity.pdbx_description
1 polymer ?
#
loop_
_entity_poly.entity_id
_entity_poly.type
_entity_poly.pdbx_seq_one_letter_code
_entity_poly.pdbx_strand_id
1 'polypeptide(L)'
;MKQQLFRVSAKNRKTGENISLQVWAENVDAATHSLTDALFGAKGAYVWTGSAPEHENNEVIKREIDEGSRGRADKYHEADVLEKAIQTYGKQAQVDMMIEEMAELTKALMNERRGRENNIAEELADVKIMLLQMVLIFDNAVEVEKIAEEKVERLDQRLHDKKGAAE
;
A
#
# COMPACT_ATOMS: atom_id res chain seq x y z
N MET A 1 7.61 22.99 -5.14
CA MET A 1 8.46 21.95 -5.81
C MET A 1 8.00 21.77 -7.26
N LYS A 2 8.88 21.39 -8.20
CA LYS A 2 8.53 21.26 -9.65
C LYS A 2 8.33 19.80 -10.02
N GLN A 3 7.22 19.48 -10.70
CA GLN A 3 6.95 18.16 -11.26
C GLN A 3 6.78 18.23 -12.78
N GLN A 4 7.07 17.11 -13.44
CA GLN A 4 6.86 16.88 -14.87
C GLN A 4 5.77 15.83 -15.07
N LEU A 5 5.06 15.91 -16.19
CA LEU A 5 4.12 14.87 -16.59
C LEU A 5 4.87 13.76 -17.33
N PHE A 6 4.73 12.53 -16.87
CA PHE A 6 5.31 11.35 -17.50
C PHE A 6 4.21 10.44 -18.04
N ARG A 7 4.45 9.90 -19.23
CA ARG A 7 3.78 8.71 -19.71
C ARG A 7 4.55 7.49 -19.23
N VAL A 8 3.87 6.61 -18.52
CA VAL A 8 4.39 5.29 -18.16
C VAL A 8 3.56 4.25 -18.89
N SER A 9 4.23 3.43 -19.68
CA SER A 9 3.61 2.40 -20.51
C SER A 9 3.95 1.02 -19.98
N ALA A 10 2.99 0.11 -20.14
CA ALA A 10 3.19 -1.27 -19.82
C ALA A 10 2.38 -2.20 -20.72
N LYS A 11 2.81 -3.45 -20.75
CA LYS A 11 2.21 -4.48 -21.59
C LYS A 11 1.70 -5.63 -20.73
N ASN A 12 0.46 -6.02 -20.93
CA ASN A 12 -0.10 -7.19 -20.26
C ASN A 12 0.68 -8.44 -20.67
N ARG A 13 1.14 -9.23 -19.70
CA ARG A 13 1.95 -10.43 -19.94
C ARG A 13 1.18 -11.53 -20.66
N LYS A 14 -0.13 -11.63 -20.43
CA LYS A 14 -1.01 -12.69 -20.97
C LYS A 14 -1.62 -12.29 -22.32
N THR A 15 -2.22 -11.10 -22.40
CA THR A 15 -2.95 -10.66 -23.61
C THR A 15 -2.06 -9.91 -24.60
N GLY A 16 -0.92 -9.38 -24.15
CA GLY A 16 -0.03 -8.56 -24.96
C GLY A 16 -0.54 -7.14 -25.22
N GLU A 17 -1.68 -6.75 -24.64
CA GLU A 17 -2.25 -5.42 -24.78
C GLU A 17 -1.41 -4.37 -24.06
N ASN A 18 -1.29 -3.20 -24.67
CA ASN A 18 -0.57 -2.07 -24.08
C ASN A 18 -1.53 -1.16 -23.31
N ILE A 19 -1.12 -0.76 -22.12
CA ILE A 19 -1.75 0.31 -21.36
C ILE A 19 -0.74 1.44 -21.20
N SER A 20 -1.24 2.67 -21.13
CA SER A 20 -0.41 3.87 -20.88
C SER A 20 -1.14 4.76 -19.89
N LEU A 21 -0.41 5.18 -18.87
CA LEU A 21 -0.91 6.03 -17.79
C LEU A 21 -0.09 7.32 -17.73
N GLN A 22 -0.75 8.41 -17.36
CA GLN A 22 -0.11 9.69 -17.15
C GLN A 22 0.03 9.98 -15.65
N VAL A 23 1.27 10.17 -15.21
CA VAL A 23 1.62 10.41 -13.80
C VAL A 23 2.47 11.67 -13.67
N TRP A 24 2.23 12.44 -12.61
CA TRP A 24 3.07 13.58 -12.28
C TRP A 24 4.15 13.13 -11.30
N ALA A 25 5.41 13.42 -11.60
CA ALA A 25 6.54 13.06 -10.74
C ALA A 25 7.67 14.08 -10.86
N GLU A 26 8.60 14.06 -9.91
CA GLU A 26 9.76 14.95 -9.91
C GLU A 26 10.81 14.53 -10.94
N ASN A 27 10.92 13.23 -11.20
CA ASN A 27 11.84 12.63 -12.15
C ASN A 27 11.30 11.28 -12.69
N VAL A 28 12.00 10.71 -13.67
CA VAL A 28 11.61 9.45 -14.36
C VAL A 28 11.59 8.26 -13.40
N ASP A 29 12.47 8.23 -12.41
CA ASP A 29 12.58 7.15 -11.44
C ASP A 29 11.34 7.11 -10.53
N ALA A 30 10.99 8.25 -9.93
CA ALA A 30 9.77 8.42 -9.16
C ALA A 30 8.51 8.11 -9.98
N ALA A 31 8.47 8.50 -11.26
CA ALA A 31 7.36 8.16 -12.16
C ALA A 31 7.22 6.64 -12.36
N THR A 32 8.35 5.94 -12.55
CA THR A 32 8.38 4.50 -12.77
C THR A 32 8.01 3.74 -11.49
N HIS A 33 8.60 4.11 -10.35
CA HIS A 33 8.30 3.49 -9.06
C HIS A 33 6.86 3.69 -8.63
N SER A 34 6.23 4.83 -8.97
CA SER A 34 4.83 5.11 -8.59
C SER A 34 3.80 4.07 -9.08
N LEU A 35 4.17 3.26 -10.08
CA LEU A 35 3.35 2.21 -10.67
C LEU A 35 3.99 0.82 -10.56
N THR A 36 5.27 0.72 -10.17
CA THR A 36 6.00 -0.55 -10.15
C THR A 36 5.46 -1.49 -9.08
N ASP A 37 5.14 -0.97 -7.89
CA ASP A 37 4.59 -1.78 -6.79
C ASP A 37 3.08 -2.05 -6.96
N ALA A 38 2.38 -1.27 -7.78
CA ALA A 38 0.94 -1.40 -7.99
C ALA A 38 0.56 -2.24 -9.22
N LEU A 39 1.36 -2.24 -10.30
CA LEU A 39 0.97 -2.80 -11.60
C LEU A 39 2.01 -3.72 -12.27
N PHE A 40 3.34 -3.47 -12.13
CA PHE A 40 4.36 -4.06 -13.02
C PHE A 40 5.53 -4.79 -12.33
N GLY A 41 5.46 -5.02 -11.02
CA GLY A 41 6.50 -5.72 -10.24
C GLY A 41 6.72 -7.19 -10.63
N ALA A 42 7.60 -7.89 -9.90
CA ALA A 42 8.04 -9.26 -10.23
C ALA A 42 6.91 -10.28 -10.42
N LYS A 43 5.74 -10.05 -9.80
CA LYS A 43 4.52 -10.86 -9.93
C LYS A 43 3.35 -10.14 -10.63
N GLY A 44 3.55 -8.92 -11.11
CA GLY A 44 2.50 -8.10 -11.73
C GLY A 44 2.03 -8.68 -13.07
N ALA A 45 0.73 -8.53 -13.37
CA ALA A 45 0.11 -9.01 -14.61
C ALA A 45 0.63 -8.33 -15.89
N TYR A 46 1.47 -7.31 -15.74
CA TYR A 46 1.97 -6.47 -16.80
C TYR A 46 3.49 -6.24 -16.63
N VAL A 47 4.17 -5.84 -17.70
CA VAL A 47 5.61 -5.54 -17.76
C VAL A 47 5.79 -4.09 -18.13
N TRP A 48 6.68 -3.39 -17.43
CA TRP A 48 7.07 -2.03 -17.78
C TRP A 48 7.72 -2.00 -19.18
N THR A 49 7.22 -1.11 -20.05
CA THR A 49 7.73 -0.96 -21.42
C THR A 49 8.32 0.42 -21.71
N GLY A 50 8.28 1.33 -20.73
CA GLY A 50 8.94 2.63 -20.84
C GLY A 50 8.30 3.69 -19.96
N SER A 51 9.11 4.70 -19.62
CA SER A 51 8.69 5.92 -18.93
C SER A 51 9.33 7.10 -19.65
N ALA A 52 8.53 8.06 -20.11
CA ALA A 52 9.04 9.23 -20.83
C ALA A 52 8.23 10.50 -20.47
N PRO A 53 8.88 11.68 -20.42
CA PRO A 53 8.17 12.93 -20.19
C PRO A 53 7.26 13.26 -21.37
N GLU A 54 6.09 13.81 -21.08
CA GLU A 54 5.17 14.35 -22.08
C GLU A 54 5.62 15.74 -22.50
N HIS A 55 5.42 16.06 -23.77
CA HIS A 55 5.80 17.33 -24.37
C HIS A 55 4.60 18.03 -24.97
N GLU A 56 4.54 19.35 -24.79
CA GLU A 56 3.60 20.25 -25.47
C GLU A 56 4.42 21.34 -26.16
N ASN A 57 4.20 21.57 -27.45
CA ASN A 57 4.98 22.53 -28.25
C ASN A 57 6.51 22.33 -28.17
N ASN A 58 6.98 21.08 -28.17
CA ASN A 58 8.38 20.68 -27.98
C ASN A 58 8.99 21.00 -26.59
N GLU A 59 8.20 21.45 -25.63
CA GLU A 59 8.64 21.67 -24.25
C GLU A 59 8.05 20.63 -23.31
N VAL A 60 8.84 20.18 -22.33
CA VAL A 60 8.36 19.23 -21.32
C VAL A 60 7.28 19.88 -20.46
N ILE A 61 6.15 19.20 -20.33
CA ILE A 61 5.02 19.66 -19.52
C ILE A 61 5.40 19.66 -18.04
N LYS A 62 5.33 20.84 -17.40
CA LYS A 62 5.72 21.06 -16.00
C LYS A 62 4.59 21.73 -15.22
N ARG A 63 4.51 21.44 -13.93
CA ARG A 63 3.66 22.16 -12.97
C ARG A 63 4.44 22.58 -11.74
N GLU A 64 4.12 23.75 -11.22
CA GLU A 64 4.52 24.15 -9.87
C GLU A 64 3.49 23.65 -8.87
N ILE A 65 3.98 23.11 -7.76
CA ILE A 65 3.15 22.60 -6.69
C ILE A 65 3.44 23.42 -5.45
N ASP A 66 2.40 24.13 -5.00
CA ASP A 66 2.31 24.66 -3.65
C ASP A 66 2.09 23.50 -2.69
N GLU A 67 2.81 23.51 -1.55
CA GLU A 67 2.83 22.43 -0.55
C GLU A 67 1.43 21.99 -0.07
N GLY A 68 0.39 22.79 -0.30
CA GLY A 68 -1.01 22.52 0.06
C GLY A 68 -1.85 21.72 -0.94
N SER A 69 -1.42 21.45 -2.18
CA SER A 69 -2.28 20.81 -3.21
C SER A 69 -2.19 19.27 -3.26
N ARG A 70 -2.03 18.61 -2.12
CA ARG A 70 -1.54 17.22 -1.92
C ARG A 70 -2.49 16.08 -2.36
N GLY A 71 -3.54 16.31 -3.16
CA GLY A 71 -4.61 15.32 -3.41
C GLY A 71 -4.27 14.06 -4.23
N ARG A 72 -3.03 13.87 -4.70
CA ARG A 72 -2.53 12.59 -5.27
C ARG A 72 -1.24 12.10 -4.60
N ALA A 73 -0.70 12.90 -3.68
CA ALA A 73 0.48 12.62 -2.86
C ALA A 73 0.09 12.03 -1.49
N ASP A 74 -1.20 11.91 -1.17
CA ASP A 74 -1.68 11.35 0.11
C ASP A 74 -1.26 9.90 0.35
N LYS A 75 -1.14 9.07 -0.71
CA LYS A 75 -0.64 7.68 -0.55
C LYS A 75 0.84 7.63 -0.15
N TYR A 76 1.61 8.65 -0.54
CA TYR A 76 3.03 8.78 -0.16
C TYR A 76 3.18 9.50 1.17
N HIS A 77 2.26 10.41 1.52
CA HIS A 77 2.29 11.09 2.82
C HIS A 77 2.16 10.10 3.98
N GLU A 78 1.27 9.11 3.86
CA GLU A 78 1.13 8.05 4.85
C GLU A 78 2.45 7.26 4.99
N ALA A 79 3.00 6.74 3.90
CA ALA A 79 4.28 6.02 3.91
C ALA A 79 5.43 6.87 4.48
N ASP A 80 5.56 8.13 4.07
CA ASP A 80 6.56 9.08 4.56
C ASP A 80 6.46 9.27 6.08
N VAL A 81 5.24 9.38 6.61
CA VAL A 81 5.00 9.56 8.05
C VAL A 81 5.37 8.29 8.82
N LEU A 82 5.00 7.11 8.29
CA LEU A 82 5.35 5.83 8.90
C LEU A 82 6.86 5.59 8.91
N GLU A 83 7.54 5.84 7.81
CA GLU A 83 9.01 5.75 7.72
C GLU A 83 9.69 6.74 8.67
N LYS A 84 9.21 7.99 8.71
CA LYS A 84 9.76 9.00 9.62
C LYS A 84 9.58 8.62 11.09
N ALA A 85 8.46 8.01 11.47
CA ALA A 85 8.24 7.50 12.82
C ALA A 85 9.23 6.36 13.15
N ILE A 86 9.49 5.45 12.22
CA ILE A 86 10.50 4.39 12.41
C ILE A 86 11.90 4.99 12.57
N GLN A 87 12.26 5.98 11.75
CA GLN A 87 13.56 6.66 11.84
C GLN A 87 13.74 7.45 13.13
N THR A 88 12.66 8.06 13.65
CA THR A 88 12.68 8.89 14.85
C THR A 88 12.75 8.06 16.13
N TYR A 89 11.92 7.03 16.24
CA TYR A 89 11.75 6.26 17.47
C TYR A 89 12.54 4.95 17.48
N GLY A 90 12.92 4.44 16.29
CA GLY A 90 13.70 3.23 16.14
C GLY A 90 12.88 1.95 16.12
N LYS A 91 13.47 0.90 15.54
CA LYS A 91 12.83 -0.41 15.31
C LYS A 91 12.25 -1.04 16.58
N GLN A 92 13.04 -1.12 17.66
CA GLN A 92 12.60 -1.81 18.87
C GLN A 92 11.40 -1.13 19.51
N ALA A 93 11.42 0.20 19.61
CA ALA A 93 10.30 0.96 20.15
C ALA A 93 9.02 0.77 19.34
N GLN A 94 9.10 0.70 18.01
CA GLN A 94 7.93 0.45 17.17
C GLN A 94 7.41 -1.00 17.27
N VAL A 95 8.29 -1.97 17.50
CA VAL A 95 7.87 -3.35 17.81
C VAL A 95 7.14 -3.42 19.14
N ASP A 96 7.66 -2.72 20.17
CA ASP A 96 7.00 -2.66 21.48
C ASP A 96 5.64 -1.95 21.38
N MET A 97 5.55 -0.88 20.59
CA MET A 97 4.29 -0.18 20.30
C MET A 97 3.26 -1.11 19.63
N MET A 98 3.67 -1.90 18.63
CA MET A 98 2.77 -2.89 18.01
C MET A 98 2.22 -3.91 19.02
N ILE A 99 3.01 -4.30 20.02
CA ILE A 99 2.55 -5.21 21.08
C ILE A 99 1.50 -4.52 21.97
N GLU A 100 1.71 -3.24 22.28
CA GLU A 100 0.78 -2.42 23.05
C GLU A 100 -0.57 -2.30 22.34
N GLU A 101 -0.60 -1.86 21.08
CA GLU A 101 -1.84 -1.70 20.30
C GLU A 101 -2.61 -3.02 20.15
N MET A 102 -1.90 -4.14 19.98
CA MET A 102 -2.55 -5.47 19.94
C MET A 102 -3.19 -5.86 21.28
N ALA A 103 -2.61 -5.43 22.40
CA ALA A 103 -3.17 -5.65 23.72
C ALA A 103 -4.41 -4.77 23.96
N GLU A 104 -4.39 -3.53 23.49
CA GLU A 104 -5.52 -2.59 23.58
C GLU A 104 -6.70 -3.06 22.72
N LEU A 105 -6.46 -3.48 21.47
CA LEU A 105 -7.48 -4.12 20.65
C LEU A 105 -8.07 -5.38 21.31
N THR A 106 -7.22 -6.21 21.92
CA THR A 106 -7.68 -7.39 22.66
C THR A 106 -8.62 -6.99 23.81
N LYS A 107 -8.29 -5.93 24.55
CA LYS A 107 -9.11 -5.39 25.63
C LYS A 107 -10.43 -4.82 25.11
N ALA A 108 -10.45 -4.09 24.01
CA ALA A 108 -11.66 -3.58 23.39
C ALA A 108 -12.60 -4.72 22.96
N LEU A 109 -12.08 -5.76 22.31
CA LEU A 109 -12.84 -6.97 21.94
C LEU A 109 -13.41 -7.71 23.18
N MET A 110 -12.66 -7.77 24.28
CA MET A 110 -13.16 -8.35 25.53
C MET A 110 -14.30 -7.54 26.16
N ASN A 111 -14.26 -6.21 26.03
CA ASN A 111 -15.32 -5.32 26.51
C ASN A 111 -16.59 -5.48 25.67
N GLU A 112 -16.48 -5.51 24.34
CA GLU A 112 -17.58 -5.80 23.42
C GLU A 112 -18.26 -7.13 23.75
N ARG A 113 -17.46 -8.20 23.92
CA ARG A 113 -17.99 -9.53 24.32
C ARG A 113 -18.77 -9.49 25.63
N ARG A 114 -18.48 -8.55 26.53
CA ARG A 114 -19.16 -8.37 27.83
C ARG A 114 -20.31 -7.36 27.78
N GLY A 115 -20.64 -6.80 26.61
CA GLY A 115 -21.65 -5.77 26.44
C GLY A 115 -21.28 -4.45 27.14
N ARG A 116 -19.97 -4.15 27.22
CA ARG A 116 -19.46 -2.90 27.79
C ARG A 116 -19.08 -1.93 26.68
N GLU A 117 -19.05 -0.65 27.02
CA GLU A 117 -18.49 0.39 26.16
C GLU A 117 -17.07 0.02 25.72
N ASN A 118 -16.78 0.27 24.45
CA ASN A 118 -15.53 -0.09 23.79
C ASN A 118 -15.25 0.87 22.63
N ASN A 119 -14.01 0.86 22.17
CA ASN A 119 -13.46 1.71 21.12
C ASN A 119 -12.83 0.87 19.99
N ILE A 120 -13.45 -0.27 19.63
CA ILE A 120 -12.89 -1.24 18.67
C ILE A 120 -12.40 -0.60 17.36
N ALA A 121 -13.11 0.40 16.84
CA ALA A 121 -12.75 1.03 15.56
C ALA A 121 -11.42 1.80 15.63
N GLU A 122 -11.15 2.45 16.76
CA GLU A 122 -9.90 3.18 17.03
C GLU A 122 -8.74 2.20 17.14
N GLU A 123 -8.89 1.21 18.02
CA GLU A 123 -7.88 0.17 18.24
C GLU A 123 -7.55 -0.66 16.99
N LEU A 124 -8.55 -0.89 16.11
CA LEU A 124 -8.33 -1.52 14.81
C LEU A 124 -7.51 -0.62 13.88
N ALA A 125 -7.73 0.69 13.93
CA ALA A 125 -6.96 1.65 13.13
C ALA A 125 -5.51 1.72 13.62
N ASP A 126 -5.28 1.73 14.93
CA ASP A 126 -3.95 1.77 15.53
C ASP A 126 -3.16 0.50 15.19
N VAL A 127 -3.77 -0.68 15.37
CA VAL A 127 -3.16 -1.95 14.93
C VAL A 127 -2.88 -1.97 13.43
N LYS A 128 -3.77 -1.42 12.60
CA LYS A 128 -3.55 -1.35 11.14
C LYS A 128 -2.31 -0.51 10.81
N ILE A 129 -2.16 0.65 11.44
CA ILE A 129 -0.99 1.53 11.27
C ILE A 129 0.29 0.80 11.69
N MET A 130 0.26 0.12 12.83
CA MET A 130 1.43 -0.61 13.32
C MET A 130 1.78 -1.81 12.43
N LEU A 131 0.80 -2.51 11.84
CA LEU A 131 1.06 -3.55 10.84
C LEU A 131 1.79 -3.02 9.60
N LEU A 132 1.42 -1.82 9.12
CA LEU A 132 2.13 -1.18 8.01
C LEU A 132 3.59 -0.88 8.38
N GLN A 133 3.84 -0.39 9.60
CA GLN A 133 5.22 -0.20 10.08
C GLN A 133 5.99 -1.52 10.25
N MET A 134 5.34 -2.61 10.69
CA MET A 134 6.01 -3.92 10.77
C MET A 134 6.46 -4.40 9.40
N VAL A 135 5.60 -4.22 8.39
CA VAL A 135 5.93 -4.55 7.00
C VAL A 135 7.15 -3.79 6.49
N LEU A 136 7.27 -2.50 6.83
CA LEU A 136 8.43 -1.67 6.50
C LEU A 136 9.68 -2.09 7.29
N ILE A 137 9.55 -2.34 8.60
CA ILE A 137 10.66 -2.68 9.51
C ILE A 137 11.31 -4.03 9.18
N PHE A 138 10.52 -4.99 8.69
CA PHE A 138 10.96 -6.35 8.38
C PHE A 138 11.13 -6.60 6.88
N ASP A 139 10.86 -5.62 6.03
CA ASP A 139 10.95 -5.70 4.57
C ASP A 139 10.26 -6.96 4.00
N ASN A 140 9.02 -7.20 4.44
CA ASN A 140 8.30 -8.45 4.18
C ASN A 140 6.92 -8.27 3.53
N ALA A 141 6.65 -7.11 2.94
CA ALA A 141 5.36 -6.76 2.33
C ALA A 141 4.85 -7.84 1.36
N VAL A 142 5.73 -8.28 0.46
CA VAL A 142 5.42 -9.27 -0.58
C VAL A 142 5.15 -10.66 0.01
N GLU A 143 5.84 -11.01 1.10
CA GLU A 143 5.66 -12.28 1.78
C GLU A 143 4.34 -12.31 2.56
N VAL A 144 4.06 -11.25 3.33
CA VAL A 144 2.83 -11.11 4.10
C VAL A 144 1.60 -11.16 3.18
N GLU A 145 1.60 -10.40 2.09
CA GLU A 145 0.49 -10.37 1.14
C GLU A 145 0.23 -11.76 0.53
N LYS A 146 1.30 -12.44 0.05
CA LYS A 146 1.18 -13.79 -0.50
C LYS A 146 0.59 -14.77 0.53
N ILE A 147 1.07 -14.73 1.77
CA ILE A 147 0.57 -15.62 2.84
C ILE A 147 -0.89 -15.29 3.16
N ALA A 148 -1.29 -14.02 3.13
CA ALA A 148 -2.66 -13.59 3.35
C ALA A 148 -3.59 -14.12 2.24
N GLU A 149 -3.23 -13.98 0.97
CA GLU A 149 -3.95 -14.54 -0.18
C GLU A 149 -4.17 -16.05 -0.03
N GLU A 150 -3.10 -16.81 0.22
CA GLU A 150 -3.18 -18.27 0.43
C GLU A 150 -4.07 -18.66 1.64
N LYS A 151 -4.14 -17.81 2.68
CA LYS A 151 -5.02 -18.03 3.83
C LYS A 151 -6.48 -17.75 3.48
N VAL A 152 -6.75 -16.71 2.69
CA VAL A 152 -8.10 -16.37 2.24
C VAL A 152 -8.64 -17.44 1.29
N GLU A 153 -7.84 -17.91 0.32
CA GLU A 153 -8.23 -19.02 -0.56
C GLU A 153 -8.56 -20.29 0.21
N ARG A 154 -7.75 -20.64 1.23
CA ARG A 154 -8.04 -21.79 2.11
C ARG A 154 -9.31 -21.61 2.92
N LEU A 155 -9.63 -20.38 3.32
CA LEU A 155 -10.87 -20.09 4.02
C LEU A 155 -12.07 -20.26 3.08
N ASP A 156 -11.97 -19.77 1.85
CA ASP A 156 -13.01 -19.92 0.83
C ASP A 156 -13.31 -21.38 0.54
N GLN A 157 -12.27 -22.22 0.33
CA GLN A 157 -12.44 -23.66 0.15
C GLN A 157 -13.18 -24.32 1.32
N ARG A 158 -12.83 -23.99 2.58
CA ARG A 158 -13.50 -24.53 3.77
C ARG A 158 -14.97 -24.12 3.85
N LEU A 159 -15.32 -22.93 3.36
CA LEU A 159 -16.71 -22.46 3.30
C LEU A 159 -17.49 -23.20 2.21
N HIS A 160 -16.87 -23.47 1.06
CA HIS A 160 -17.44 -24.31 0.00
C HIS A 160 -17.71 -25.74 0.47
N ASP A 161 -16.73 -26.39 1.10
CA ASP A 161 -16.85 -27.76 1.60
C ASP A 161 -17.93 -27.89 2.68
N LYS A 162 -18.07 -26.88 3.56
CA LYS A 162 -19.15 -26.84 4.56
C LYS A 162 -20.54 -26.72 3.95
N LYS A 163 -20.70 -26.00 2.84
CA LYS A 163 -21.99 -25.88 2.14
C LYS A 163 -22.36 -27.19 1.46
N GLY A 164 -21.41 -27.84 0.80
CA GLY A 164 -21.64 -29.15 0.17
C GLY A 164 -21.89 -30.31 1.15
N ALA A 165 -21.52 -30.16 2.43
CA ALA A 165 -21.84 -31.13 3.49
C ALA A 165 -23.19 -30.88 4.18
N ALA A 166 -23.84 -29.75 3.92
CA ALA A 166 -25.14 -29.38 4.47
C ALA A 166 -26.30 -29.58 3.46
N GLU A 167 -25.99 -29.94 2.22
CA GLU A 167 -26.90 -30.35 1.14
C GLU A 167 -26.96 -31.89 1.02
#